data_AF-A0A4Y2GU53-F1
#
_entry.id   AF-A0A4Y2GU53-F1
#
_cell.length_a   1.000
_cell.length_b   1.000
_cell.length_c   1.000
_cell.angle_alpha   90.00
_cell.angle_beta   90.00
_cell.angle_gamma   90.00
#
_symmetry.space_group_name_H-M   'P 1'
#
loop_
_entity.id
_entity.type
_entity.pdbx_description
1 polymer ?
#
loop_
_entity_poly.entity_id
_entity_poly.type
_entity_poly.pdbx_seq_one_letter_code
_entity_poly.pdbx_strand_id
1 'polypeptide(L)'
;LHPTRQTILKVVKRLKETGCVISRPRVRIPRNVGRKVQPEDVLAYALAHPYSSSKMISENCGLSESRVWTILNESGAHLYRSTPVQGLLPRHAERRYTWCNFVMNILEDHLTFLEA
;
A
#
# COMPACT_ATOMS: atom_id res chain seq x y z
N LEU A 1 -36.60 -10.39 19.37
CA LEU A 1 -36.34 -11.01 18.05
C LEU A 1 -35.91 -12.46 18.28
N HIS A 2 -36.78 -13.44 18.00
CA HIS A 2 -36.43 -14.85 18.13
C HIS A 2 -36.07 -15.43 16.76
N PRO A 3 -34.92 -16.12 16.62
CA PRO A 3 -34.57 -16.76 15.36
C PRO A 3 -35.58 -17.85 15.04
N THR A 4 -36.01 -17.91 13.78
CA THR A 4 -36.92 -18.95 13.31
C THR A 4 -36.25 -20.32 13.37
N ARG A 5 -37.06 -21.38 13.59
CA ARG A 5 -36.61 -22.78 13.57
C ARG A 5 -35.75 -23.11 12.33
N GLN A 6 -36.10 -22.55 11.18
CA GLN A 6 -35.36 -22.75 9.93
C GLN A 6 -33.94 -22.17 9.98
N THR A 7 -33.75 -21.03 10.65
CA THR A 7 -32.43 -20.40 10.83
C THR A 7 -31.55 -21.27 11.71
N ILE A 8 -32.10 -21.78 12.82
CA ILE A 8 -31.39 -22.68 13.74
C ILE A 8 -30.93 -23.94 13.00
N LEU A 9 -31.82 -24.57 12.21
CA LEU A 9 -31.49 -25.77 11.44
C LEU A 9 -30.39 -25.51 10.39
N LYS A 10 -30.42 -24.37 9.71
CA LYS A 10 -29.38 -23.98 8.74
C LYS A 10 -28.02 -23.76 9.42
N VAL A 11 -27.99 -23.17 10.61
CA VAL A 11 -26.75 -22.98 11.39
C VAL A 11 -26.18 -24.32 11.84
N VAL A 12 -27.00 -25.20 12.40
CA VAL A 12 -26.56 -26.55 12.82
C VAL A 12 -26.03 -27.36 11.63
N LYS A 13 -26.74 -27.33 10.50
CA LYS A 13 -26.30 -28.00 9.27
C LYS A 13 -24.92 -27.49 8.82
N ARG A 14 -24.76 -26.17 8.74
CA ARG A 14 -23.51 -25.52 8.36
C ARG A 14 -22.36 -25.87 9.32
N LEU A 15 -22.63 -25.84 10.62
CA LEU A 15 -21.64 -26.19 11.65
C LEU A 15 -21.15 -27.63 11.47
N LYS A 16 -22.04 -28.57 11.16
CA LYS A 16 -21.66 -29.96 10.85
C LYS A 16 -20.85 -30.08 9.56
N GLU A 17 -21.18 -29.30 8.52
CA GLU A 17 -20.49 -29.36 7.22
C GLU A 17 -19.13 -28.68 7.21
N THR A 18 -18.96 -27.56 7.91
CA THR A 18 -17.78 -26.69 7.80
C THR A 18 -17.05 -26.44 9.12
N GLY A 19 -17.58 -26.91 10.25
CA GLY A 19 -16.99 -26.68 11.58
C GLY A 19 -17.08 -25.23 12.06
N CYS A 20 -17.75 -24.33 11.31
CA CYS A 20 -17.77 -22.90 11.60
C CYS A 20 -19.14 -22.26 11.34
N VAL A 21 -19.61 -21.43 12.27
CA VAL A 21 -20.84 -20.65 12.15
C VAL A 21 -20.67 -19.34 11.37
N ILE A 22 -19.42 -18.90 11.14
CA ILE A 22 -19.14 -17.66 10.41
C ILE A 22 -19.62 -17.82 8.96
N SER A 23 -20.30 -16.79 8.46
CA SER A 23 -20.85 -16.76 7.11
C SER A 23 -19.77 -16.97 6.04
N ARG A 24 -20.13 -17.57 4.90
CA ARG A 24 -19.18 -17.82 3.81
C ARG A 24 -18.87 -16.45 3.22
N PRO A 25 -17.61 -16.10 2.91
CA PRO A 25 -17.31 -14.86 2.24
C PRO A 25 -18.20 -14.76 1.01
N ARG A 26 -18.94 -13.64 0.88
CA ARG A 26 -19.73 -13.40 -0.32
C ARG A 26 -18.73 -13.25 -1.45
N VAL A 27 -18.70 -14.23 -2.36
CA VAL A 27 -17.88 -14.16 -3.56
C VAL A 27 -18.48 -13.03 -4.39
N ARG A 28 -17.84 -11.87 -4.36
CA ARG A 28 -18.20 -10.74 -5.23
C ARG A 28 -17.73 -11.13 -6.62
N ILE A 29 -18.65 -11.27 -7.57
CA ILE A 29 -18.29 -11.48 -8.97
C ILE A 29 -17.47 -10.27 -9.42
N PRO A 30 -16.24 -10.46 -9.95
CA PRO A 30 -15.46 -9.38 -10.50
C PRO A 30 -16.26 -8.71 -11.62
N ARG A 31 -16.47 -7.40 -11.53
CA ARG A 31 -16.99 -6.64 -12.68
C ARG A 31 -15.86 -6.58 -13.69
N ASN A 32 -16.04 -7.22 -14.85
CA ASN A 32 -15.14 -7.08 -15.99
C ASN A 32 -15.25 -5.63 -16.50
N VAL A 33 -14.49 -4.71 -15.91
CA VAL A 33 -14.38 -3.32 -16.38
C VAL A 33 -13.39 -3.30 -17.55
N GLY A 34 -13.80 -2.70 -18.67
CA GLY A 34 -13.07 -2.67 -19.94
C GLY A 34 -11.66 -2.05 -19.87
N ARG A 35 -10.85 -2.40 -20.88
CA ARG A 35 -9.37 -2.35 -20.99
C ARG A 35 -8.63 -3.13 -19.90
N LYS A 36 -7.99 -4.23 -20.32
CA LYS A 36 -6.94 -4.95 -19.55
C LYS A 36 -5.66 -4.10 -19.50
N VAL A 37 -5.70 -2.98 -18.80
CA VAL A 37 -4.45 -2.42 -18.29
C VAL A 37 -4.13 -3.24 -17.07
N GLN A 38 -2.98 -3.89 -17.11
CA GLN A 38 -2.56 -4.73 -16.02
C GLN A 38 -2.29 -3.81 -14.82
N PRO A 39 -2.67 -4.19 -13.58
CA PRO A 39 -2.37 -3.37 -12.41
C PRO A 39 -0.87 -3.04 -12.31
N GLU A 40 -0.02 -3.90 -12.85
CA GLU A 40 1.42 -3.73 -13.03
C GLU A 40 1.78 -2.48 -13.87
N ASP A 41 1.02 -2.16 -14.92
CA ASP A 41 1.28 -0.98 -15.76
C ASP A 41 1.03 0.32 -14.98
N VAL A 42 -0.02 0.32 -14.13
CA VAL A 42 -0.36 1.46 -13.26
C VAL A 42 0.74 1.66 -12.21
N LEU A 43 1.22 0.56 -11.62
CA LEU A 43 2.30 0.59 -10.64
C LEU A 43 3.63 1.02 -11.26
N ALA A 44 3.98 0.49 -12.43
CA ALA A 44 5.19 0.87 -13.17
C ALA A 44 5.18 2.36 -13.50
N TYR A 45 4.05 2.89 -13.97
CA TYR A 45 3.92 4.31 -14.26
C TYR A 45 4.07 5.17 -12.98
N ALA A 46 3.39 4.78 -11.89
CA ALA A 46 3.47 5.50 -10.61
C ALA A 46 4.90 5.54 -10.05
N LEU A 47 5.63 4.44 -10.15
CA LEU A 47 7.04 4.33 -9.70
C LEU A 47 7.98 5.17 -10.57
N ALA A 48 7.80 5.18 -11.88
CA ALA A 48 8.60 6.00 -12.80
C ALA A 48 8.33 7.51 -12.62
N HIS A 49 7.15 7.89 -12.11
CA HIS A 49 6.73 9.28 -11.99
C HIS A 49 6.12 9.58 -10.60
N PRO A 50 6.93 9.60 -9.53
CA PRO A 50 6.47 9.68 -8.13
C PRO A 50 5.70 10.96 -7.78
N TYR A 51 5.78 12.00 -8.62
CA TYR A 51 5.06 13.26 -8.43
C TYR A 51 3.74 13.36 -9.22
N SER A 52 3.41 12.33 -10.01
CA SER A 52 2.17 12.29 -10.80
C SER A 52 0.94 12.16 -9.90
N SER A 53 -0.12 12.90 -10.22
CA SER A 53 -1.40 12.73 -9.56
C SER A 53 -2.13 11.47 -10.06
N SER A 54 -3.09 10.98 -9.27
CA SER A 54 -4.02 9.91 -9.69
C SER A 54 -4.68 10.22 -11.04
N LYS A 55 -5.01 11.49 -11.28
CA LYS A 55 -5.53 11.99 -12.57
C LYS A 55 -4.53 11.80 -13.72
N MET A 56 -3.28 12.21 -13.55
CA MET A 56 -2.24 12.03 -14.58
C MET A 56 -2.03 10.55 -14.90
N ILE A 57 -2.00 9.70 -13.87
CA ILE A 57 -1.87 8.25 -14.04
C ILE A 57 -3.10 7.69 -14.77
N SER A 58 -4.30 8.17 -14.45
CA SER A 58 -5.55 7.73 -15.10
C SER A 58 -5.58 8.06 -16.59
N GLU A 59 -5.11 9.26 -16.97
CA GLU A 59 -5.03 9.71 -18.36
C GLU A 59 -4.00 8.89 -19.14
N ASN A 60 -2.83 8.62 -18.56
CA ASN A 60 -1.77 7.84 -19.21
C ASN A 60 -2.13 6.36 -19.34
N CYS A 61 -2.74 5.78 -18.31
CA CYS A 61 -3.14 4.38 -18.33
C CYS A 61 -4.49 4.16 -19.04
N GLY A 62 -5.24 5.21 -19.38
CA GLY A 62 -6.58 5.08 -19.95
C GLY A 62 -7.57 4.39 -19.00
N LEU A 63 -7.44 4.65 -17.69
CA LEU A 63 -8.29 4.12 -16.62
C LEU A 63 -9.09 5.24 -15.98
N SER A 64 -10.16 4.90 -15.25
CA SER A 64 -10.79 5.89 -14.38
C SER A 64 -9.91 6.15 -13.16
N GLU A 65 -9.96 7.38 -12.64
CA GLU A 65 -9.22 7.78 -11.44
C GLU A 65 -9.54 6.88 -10.24
N SER A 66 -10.82 6.51 -10.05
CA SER A 66 -11.24 5.59 -8.99
C SER A 66 -10.62 4.19 -9.13
N ARG A 67 -10.40 3.72 -10.36
CA ARG A 67 -9.75 2.43 -10.61
C ARG A 67 -8.26 2.50 -10.30
N VAL A 68 -7.59 3.59 -10.66
CA VAL A 68 -6.20 3.86 -10.28
C VAL A 68 -6.07 3.88 -8.75
N TRP A 69 -6.94 4.61 -8.06
CA TRP A 69 -6.94 4.70 -6.60
C TRP A 69 -7.11 3.32 -5.92
N THR A 70 -8.02 2.49 -6.47
CA THR A 70 -8.24 1.13 -5.97
C THR A 70 -6.99 0.26 -6.13
N ILE A 71 -6.36 0.28 -7.30
CA ILE A 71 -5.15 -0.51 -7.60
C ILE A 71 -3.99 -0.10 -6.69
N LEU A 72 -3.76 1.20 -6.53
CA LEU A 72 -2.70 1.72 -5.64
C LEU A 72 -2.93 1.31 -4.19
N ASN A 73 -4.18 1.38 -3.71
CA ASN A 73 -4.53 1.02 -2.34
C ASN A 73 -4.47 -0.51 -2.08
N GLU A 74 -4.93 -1.32 -3.03
CA GLU A 74 -4.80 -2.80 -2.97
C GLU A 74 -3.32 -3.23 -2.97
N SER A 75 -2.45 -2.47 -3.65
CA SER A 75 -1.01 -2.76 -3.74
C SER A 75 -0.17 -2.11 -2.65
N GLY A 76 -0.76 -1.32 -1.74
CA GLY A 76 -0.03 -0.54 -0.74
C GLY A 76 0.88 0.56 -1.33
N ALA A 77 0.69 0.89 -2.61
CA ALA A 77 1.49 1.86 -3.35
C ALA A 77 0.94 3.28 -3.15
N HIS A 78 1.06 3.80 -1.93
CA HIS A 78 0.68 5.19 -1.65
C HIS A 78 1.59 6.14 -2.44
N LEU A 79 0.98 7.07 -3.17
CA LEU A 79 1.69 8.18 -3.84
C LEU A 79 2.23 9.12 -2.76
N TYR A 80 3.38 8.77 -2.18
CA TYR A 80 4.07 9.62 -1.22
C TYR A 80 4.67 10.80 -1.96
N ARG A 81 4.11 11.97 -1.72
CA ARG A 81 4.71 13.23 -2.14
C ARG A 81 5.76 13.61 -1.11
N SER A 82 7.02 13.31 -1.40
CA SER A 82 8.12 13.82 -0.59
C SER A 82 8.11 15.36 -0.67
N THR A 83 7.83 16.03 0.44
CA THR A 83 8.07 17.47 0.53
C THR A 83 9.56 17.68 0.78
N PRO A 84 10.32 18.29 -0.14
CA PRO A 84 11.70 18.64 0.14
C PRO A 84 11.71 19.71 1.23
N VAL A 85 12.07 19.32 2.46
CA VAL A 85 12.01 20.19 3.64
C VAL A 85 13.11 21.28 3.57
N GLN A 86 14.21 21.05 2.83
CA GLN A 86 15.28 22.02 2.63
C GLN A 86 15.98 21.80 1.27
N GLY A 87 16.22 22.87 0.52
CA GLY A 87 17.00 22.83 -0.72
C GLY A 87 18.49 22.67 -0.43
N LEU A 88 18.95 21.42 -0.35
CA LEU A 88 20.37 21.14 -0.10
C LEU A 88 21.19 21.46 -1.34
N LEU A 89 22.13 22.41 -1.20
CA LEU A 89 23.17 22.61 -2.20
C LEU A 89 24.06 21.35 -2.29
N PRO A 90 24.56 20.99 -3.48
CA PRO A 90 25.45 19.83 -3.66
C PRO A 90 26.64 19.79 -2.68
N ARG A 91 27.20 20.95 -2.33
CA ARG A 91 28.30 21.11 -1.34
C ARG A 91 27.92 20.65 0.08
N HIS A 92 26.64 20.59 0.42
CA HIS A 92 26.18 20.12 1.72
C HIS A 92 26.13 18.60 1.81
N ALA A 93 26.00 17.89 0.68
CA ALA A 93 25.93 16.43 0.68
C ALA A 93 27.24 15.81 1.21
N GLU A 94 28.39 16.22 0.68
CA GLU A 94 29.70 15.72 1.07
C GLU A 94 29.99 15.93 2.57
N ARG A 95 29.69 17.12 3.09
CA ARG A 95 29.85 17.43 4.53
C ARG A 95 28.97 16.54 5.41
N ARG A 96 27.74 16.29 4.98
CA ARG A 96 26.80 15.42 5.71
C ARG A 96 27.26 13.96 5.67
N TYR A 97 27.68 13.45 4.52
CA TYR A 97 28.23 12.09 4.41
C TYR A 97 29.46 11.91 5.29
N THR A 98 30.37 12.88 5.29
CA THR A 98 31.57 12.84 6.13
C THR A 98 31.20 12.80 7.62
N TRP A 99 30.25 13.65 8.04
CA TRP A 99 29.76 13.65 9.42
C TRP A 99 29.06 12.34 9.80
N CYS A 100 28.19 11.82 8.94
CA CYS A 100 27.53 10.53 9.17
C CYS A 100 28.54 9.39 9.30
N ASN A 101 29.55 9.33 8.43
CA ASN A 101 30.58 8.29 8.52
C ASN A 101 31.39 8.40 9.81
N PHE A 102 31.73 9.63 10.24
CA PHE A 102 32.40 9.85 11.52
C PHE A 102 31.56 9.35 12.69
N VAL A 103 30.26 9.71 12.73
CA VAL A 103 29.34 9.23 13.77
C VAL A 103 29.18 7.71 13.73
N MET A 104 29.02 7.11 12.55
CA MET A 104 28.89 5.65 12.41
C MET A 104 30.13 4.92 12.91
N ASN A 105 31.33 5.41 12.59
CA ASN A 105 32.58 4.82 13.07
C ASN A 105 32.70 4.92 14.60
N ILE A 106 32.29 6.06 15.19
CA ILE A 106 32.27 6.21 16.65
C ILE A 106 31.28 5.24 17.30
N LEU A 107 30.11 5.02 16.70
CA LEU A 107 29.12 4.08 17.20
C LEU A 107 29.57 2.62 17.10
N GLU A 108 30.37 2.31 16.08
CA GLU A 108 30.97 0.98 15.91
C GLU A 108 32.05 0.72 16.98
N ASP A 109 32.87 1.72 17.31
CA ASP A 109 33.93 1.62 18.31
C ASP A 109 33.43 1.78 19.76
N HIS A 110 32.40 2.59 19.98
CA HIS A 110 31.88 2.96 21.29
C HIS A 110 30.34 3.11 21.26
N LEU A 111 29.63 2.00 21.49
CA LEU A 111 28.16 1.92 21.47
C LEU A 111 27.46 2.85 22.49
N THR A 112 28.17 3.33 23.51
CA THR A 112 27.65 4.22 24.56
C THR A 112 27.53 5.69 24.13
N PHE A 113 27.97 6.05 22.92
CA PHE A 113 27.94 7.44 22.44
C PHE A 113 26.52 8.05 22.36
N LEU A 114 25.47 7.22 22.28
CA LEU A 114 24.07 7.67 22.25
C LEU A 114 23.39 7.69 23.62
N GLU A 115 24.10 7.35 24.70
CA GLU A 115 23.54 7.25 26.06
C GLU A 115 23.70 8.53 26.89
N ALA A 116 24.14 9.65 26.28
CA ALA A 116 24.33 10.94 26.93
C ALA A 116 23.08 11.82 26.96
#